data_AF-A0A212QPA2-F1
#
_entry.id   AF-A0A212QPA2-F1
#
_cell.length_a   1.000
_cell.length_b   1.000
_cell.length_c   1.000
_cell.angle_alpha   90.00
_cell.angle_beta   90.00
_cell.angle_gamma   90.00
#
_symmetry.space_group_name_H-M   'P 1'
#
loop_
_entity.id
_entity.type
_entity.pdbx_description
1 polymer ?
#
loop_
_entity_poly.entity_id
_entity_poly.type
_entity_poly.pdbx_seq_one_letter_code
_entity_poly.pdbx_strand_id
1 'polypeptide(L)'
;MLAGLIAFAFAAAFTGAALYIALVEQPARLALDDSSMMREWAPSDRRGFALLGALAVAGALAALAAYGHASDIRWLLGALIVATSWPYFYFVVVPINNRLLAESEPEADSRELVRNWGWLEWGLVAIGLAASGVFGWILA
;
A
#
# COMPACT_ATOMS: atom_id res chain seq x y z
N MET A 1 -10.33 -21.35 10.13
CA MET A 1 -9.36 -21.59 9.04
C MET A 1 -9.65 -20.76 7.80
N LEU A 2 -10.83 -20.85 7.16
CA LEU A 2 -11.13 -20.07 5.93
C LEU A 2 -10.91 -18.55 6.08
N ALA A 3 -11.43 -17.93 7.15
CA ALA A 3 -11.22 -16.51 7.40
C ALA A 3 -9.74 -16.11 7.51
N GLY A 4 -8.91 -16.98 8.10
CA GLY A 4 -7.46 -16.77 8.20
C GLY A 4 -6.75 -16.86 6.85
N LEU A 5 -7.16 -17.80 5.99
CA LEU A 5 -6.66 -17.90 4.62
C LEU A 5 -7.05 -16.67 3.79
N ILE A 6 -8.28 -16.17 3.97
CA ILE A 6 -8.75 -14.94 3.31
C ILE A 6 -7.94 -13.73 3.78
N ALA A 7 -7.67 -13.62 5.09
CA ALA A 7 -6.83 -12.56 5.63
C ALA A 7 -5.41 -12.58 5.03
N PHE A 8 -4.79 -13.76 4.99
CA PHE A 8 -3.49 -13.95 4.36
C PHE A 8 -3.52 -13.61 2.86
N ALA A 9 -4.53 -14.07 2.12
CA ALA A 9 -4.66 -13.80 0.70
C ALA A 9 -4.76 -12.30 0.39
N PHE A 10 -5.57 -11.55 1.15
CA PHE A 10 -5.67 -10.10 0.98
C PHE A 10 -4.40 -9.35 1.37
N ALA A 11 -3.71 -9.76 2.44
CA ALA A 11 -2.41 -9.19 2.81
C ALA A 11 -1.33 -9.47 1.75
N ALA A 12 -1.31 -10.68 1.19
CA ALA A 12 -0.42 -11.05 0.10
C ALA A 12 -0.73 -10.26 -1.18
N ALA A 13 -2.01 -10.10 -1.53
CA ALA A 13 -2.43 -9.27 -2.66
C ALA A 13 -2.06 -7.79 -2.47
N PHE A 14 -2.24 -7.25 -1.26
CA PHE A 14 -1.79 -5.91 -0.89
C PHE A 14 -0.28 -5.75 -1.09
N THR A 15 0.48 -6.73 -0.61
CA THR A 15 1.95 -6.76 -0.77
C THR A 15 2.36 -6.81 -2.24
N GLY A 16 1.70 -7.65 -3.03
CA GLY A 16 1.94 -7.76 -4.47
C GLY A 16 1.62 -6.47 -5.23
N ALA A 17 0.51 -5.80 -4.89
CA ALA A 17 0.16 -4.51 -5.48
C ALA A 17 1.17 -3.42 -5.10
N ALA A 18 1.61 -3.35 -3.84
CA ALA A 18 2.64 -2.41 -3.40
C ALA A 18 3.99 -2.67 -4.09
N LEU A 19 4.38 -3.96 -4.25
CA LEU A 19 5.58 -4.34 -4.99
C LEU A 19 5.48 -3.94 -6.46
N TYR A 20 4.32 -4.12 -7.09
CA TYR A 20 4.10 -3.70 -8.47
C TYR A 20 4.29 -2.19 -8.62
N ILE A 21 3.71 -1.39 -7.71
CA ILE A 21 3.88 0.06 -7.70
C ILE A 21 5.37 0.43 -7.61
N ALA A 22 6.10 -0.16 -6.65
CA ALA A 22 7.49 0.20 -6.38
C ALA A 22 8.49 -0.30 -7.44
N LEU A 23 8.29 -1.51 -7.98
CA LEU A 23 9.26 -2.18 -8.87
C LEU A 23 8.94 -2.03 -10.36
N VAL A 24 7.68 -1.80 -10.72
CA VAL A 24 7.23 -1.80 -12.11
C VAL A 24 6.70 -0.43 -12.50
N GLU A 25 5.67 0.03 -11.80
CA GLU A 25 4.96 1.26 -12.14
C GLU A 25 5.85 2.49 -11.98
N GLN A 26 6.53 2.61 -10.84
CA GLN A 26 7.35 3.77 -10.52
C GLN A 26 8.59 3.90 -11.43
N PRO A 27 9.38 2.84 -11.70
CA PRO A 27 10.48 2.95 -12.66
C PRO A 27 10.00 3.27 -14.08
N ALA A 28 8.87 2.70 -14.52
CA ALA A 28 8.29 3.00 -15.83
C ALA A 28 7.83 4.46 -15.92
N ARG A 29 7.19 4.98 -14.86
CA ARG A 29 6.79 6.39 -14.73
C ARG A 29 7.98 7.34 -14.82
N LEU A 30 9.07 7.04 -14.11
CA LEU A 30 10.27 7.89 -14.12
C LEU A 30 11.01 7.89 -15.47
N ALA A 31 10.74 6.91 -16.36
CA ALA A 31 11.29 6.90 -17.72
C ALA A 31 10.57 7.86 -18.69
N LEU A 32 9.40 8.39 -18.32
CA LEU A 32 8.64 9.36 -19.12
C LEU A 32 9.25 10.77 -19.03
N ASP A 33 8.87 11.66 -19.96
CA ASP A 33 9.07 13.10 -19.81
C ASP A 33 8.23 13.65 -18.65
N ASP A 34 8.59 14.81 -18.10
CA ASP A 34 7.99 15.34 -16.87
C ASP A 34 6.47 15.54 -16.99
N SER A 35 5.99 16.03 -18.15
CA SER A 35 4.57 16.24 -18.41
C SER A 35 3.79 14.93 -18.52
N SER A 36 4.36 13.91 -19.15
CA SER A 36 3.73 12.58 -19.23
C SER A 36 3.78 11.84 -17.90
N MET A 37 4.87 11.98 -17.15
CA MET A 37 5.05 11.41 -15.80
C MET A 37 3.97 11.91 -14.84
N MET A 38 3.74 13.23 -14.77
CA MET A 38 2.71 13.79 -13.89
C MET A 38 1.28 13.45 -14.33
N ARG A 39 1.02 13.44 -15.64
CA ARG A 39 -0.28 13.05 -16.19
C ARG A 39 -0.63 11.59 -15.90
N GLU A 40 0.36 10.71 -15.87
CA GLU A 40 0.18 9.31 -15.52
C GLU A 40 0.06 9.12 -13.99
N TRP A 41 0.90 9.82 -13.21
CA TRP A 41 0.96 9.68 -11.76
C TRP A 41 -0.38 9.93 -11.07
N ALA A 42 -1.04 11.07 -11.32
CA ALA A 42 -2.26 11.47 -10.60
C ALA A 42 -3.42 10.45 -10.73
N PRO A 43 -3.80 9.97 -11.93
CA PRO A 43 -4.84 8.95 -12.05
C PRO A 43 -4.40 7.56 -11.57
N SER A 44 -3.09 7.26 -11.53
CA SER A 44 -2.58 6.00 -10.99
C SER A 44 -2.59 6.00 -9.46
N ASP A 45 -2.03 7.04 -8.82
CA ASP A 45 -1.98 7.21 -7.36
C ASP A 45 -3.37 7.04 -6.73
N ARG A 46 -4.39 7.69 -7.29
CA ARG A 46 -5.77 7.57 -6.82
C ARG A 46 -6.31 6.14 -6.89
N ARG A 47 -5.97 5.40 -7.95
CA ARG A 47 -6.42 4.00 -8.13
C ARG A 47 -5.64 3.05 -7.24
N GLY A 48 -4.33 3.23 -7.13
CA GLY A 48 -3.45 2.50 -6.24
C GLY A 48 -3.91 2.63 -4.79
N PHE A 49 -4.19 3.85 -4.35
CA PHE A 49 -4.75 4.12 -3.02
C PHE A 49 -6.05 3.36 -2.76
N ALA A 50 -7.00 3.43 -3.69
CA ALA A 50 -8.29 2.75 -3.54
C ALA A 50 -8.13 1.22 -3.45
N LEU A 51 -7.26 0.64 -4.29
CA LEU A 51 -6.98 -0.80 -4.28
C LEU A 51 -6.31 -1.23 -2.97
N LEU A 52 -5.22 -0.57 -2.57
CA LEU A 52 -4.48 -0.91 -1.36
C LEU A 52 -5.35 -0.73 -0.10
N GLY A 53 -6.14 0.35 -0.04
CA GLY A 53 -7.09 0.57 1.04
C GLY A 53 -8.15 -0.53 1.14
N ALA A 54 -8.73 -0.95 0.01
CA ALA A 54 -9.73 -2.02 -0.03
C ALA A 54 -9.13 -3.37 0.40
N LEU A 55 -7.93 -3.71 -0.06
CA LEU A 55 -7.23 -4.93 0.31
C LEU A 55 -6.89 -4.94 1.81
N ALA A 56 -6.42 -3.82 2.36
CA ALA A 56 -6.12 -3.68 3.78
C ALA A 56 -7.36 -3.88 4.66
N VAL A 57 -8.49 -3.25 4.30
CA VAL A 57 -9.77 -3.40 5.01
C VAL A 57 -10.28 -4.84 4.94
N ALA A 58 -10.30 -5.43 3.75
CA ALA A 58 -10.76 -6.81 3.57
C ALA A 58 -9.91 -7.80 4.38
N GLY A 59 -8.58 -7.64 4.36
CA GLY A 59 -7.65 -8.45 5.15
C GLY A 59 -7.86 -8.28 6.66
N ALA A 60 -8.00 -7.04 7.14
CA ALA A 60 -8.23 -6.76 8.56
C ALA A 60 -9.57 -7.33 9.06
N LEU A 61 -10.66 -7.17 8.31
CA LEU A 61 -11.97 -7.73 8.67
C LEU A 61 -11.95 -9.26 8.69
N ALA A 62 -11.27 -9.90 7.73
CA ALA A 62 -11.10 -11.34 7.71
C ALA A 62 -10.28 -11.84 8.90
N ALA A 63 -9.23 -11.11 9.31
CA ALA A 63 -8.44 -11.43 10.49
C ALA A 63 -9.23 -11.26 11.80
N LEU A 64 -10.06 -10.22 11.91
CA LEU A 64 -11.00 -10.07 13.04
C LEU A 64 -11.99 -11.24 13.11
N ALA A 65 -12.52 -11.68 11.97
CA ALA A 65 -13.37 -12.87 11.90
C ALA A 65 -12.60 -14.13 12.32
N ALA A 66 -11.34 -14.28 11.90
CA ALA A 66 -10.49 -15.41 12.29
C ALA A 66 -10.23 -15.43 13.81
N TYR A 67 -9.97 -14.26 14.42
CA TYR A 67 -9.84 -14.11 15.87
C TYR A 67 -11.10 -14.57 16.61
N GLY A 68 -12.29 -14.19 16.14
CA GLY A 68 -13.56 -14.58 16.77
C GLY A 68 -13.78 -16.10 16.84
N HIS A 69 -13.14 -16.89 15.97
CA HIS A 69 -13.26 -18.35 15.96
C HIS A 69 -12.12 -19.06 16.69
N ALA A 70 -10.88 -18.54 16.58
CA ALA A 70 -9.69 -19.20 17.11
C ALA A 70 -9.22 -18.63 18.47
N SER A 71 -9.67 -17.43 18.83
CA SER A 71 -9.21 -16.65 20.00
C SER A 71 -7.70 -16.43 20.08
N ASP A 72 -7.00 -16.54 18.94
CA ASP A 72 -5.56 -16.32 18.84
C ASP A 72 -5.26 -14.85 18.54
N ILE A 73 -4.66 -14.15 19.52
CA ILE A 73 -4.33 -12.73 19.46
C ILE A 73 -3.44 -12.35 18.27
N ARG A 74 -2.69 -13.30 17.68
CA ARG A 74 -1.83 -13.04 16.53
C ARG A 74 -2.63 -12.59 15.31
N TRP A 75 -3.90 -12.98 15.18
CA TRP A 75 -4.79 -12.45 14.15
C TRP A 75 -5.03 -10.95 14.31
N LEU A 76 -5.20 -10.47 15.56
CA LEU A 76 -5.35 -9.05 15.85
C LEU A 76 -4.06 -8.29 15.58
N LEU A 77 -2.90 -8.89 15.86
CA LEU A 77 -1.61 -8.31 15.54
C LEU A 77 -1.45 -8.07 14.02
N GLY A 78 -1.74 -9.08 13.20
CA GLY A 78 -1.67 -8.92 11.74
C GLY A 78 -2.69 -7.90 11.20
N ALA A 79 -3.92 -7.89 11.76
CA ALA A 79 -4.94 -6.90 11.43
C ALA A 79 -4.49 -5.47 11.78
N LEU A 80 -3.86 -5.29 12.94
CA LEU A 80 -3.32 -4.01 13.37
C LEU A 80 -2.20 -3.55 12.44
N ILE A 81 -1.26 -4.45 12.10
CA ILE A 81 -0.15 -4.14 11.18
C ILE A 81 -0.69 -3.66 9.83
N VAL A 82 -1.58 -4.40 9.17
CA VAL A 82 -2.11 -3.97 7.87
C VAL A 82 -2.91 -2.67 7.98
N ALA A 83 -3.64 -2.46 9.09
CA ALA A 83 -4.34 -1.21 9.36
C ALA A 83 -3.41 0.00 9.51
N THR A 84 -2.13 -0.20 9.89
CA THR A 84 -1.13 0.88 9.93
C THR A 84 -0.80 1.46 8.55
N SER A 85 -1.20 0.81 7.45
CA SER A 85 -1.10 1.39 6.10
C SER A 85 -1.82 2.73 5.99
N TRP A 86 -2.94 2.93 6.70
CA TRP A 86 -3.71 4.17 6.68
C TRP A 86 -3.00 5.34 7.37
N PRO A 87 -2.55 5.24 8.63
CA PRO A 87 -1.78 6.32 9.24
C PRO A 87 -0.44 6.54 8.52
N TYR A 88 0.22 5.47 8.04
CA TYR A 88 1.42 5.63 7.22
C TYR A 88 1.12 6.49 6.00
N PHE A 89 0.11 6.13 5.22
CA PHE A 89 -0.28 6.87 4.03
C PHE A 89 -0.65 8.32 4.35
N TYR A 90 -1.52 8.54 5.34
CA TYR A 90 -2.02 9.87 5.69
C TYR A 90 -0.93 10.81 6.19
N PHE A 91 0.00 10.34 7.03
CA PHE A 91 1.01 11.21 7.62
C PHE A 91 2.30 11.30 6.79
N VAL A 92 2.60 10.29 5.96
CA VAL A 92 3.87 10.20 5.22
C VAL A 92 3.68 10.46 3.73
N VAL A 93 2.65 9.89 3.09
CA VAL A 93 2.47 9.94 1.62
C VAL A 93 1.58 11.11 1.19
N VAL A 94 0.45 11.36 1.87
CA VAL A 94 -0.47 12.44 1.52
C VAL A 94 0.20 13.83 1.45
N PRO A 95 1.16 14.20 2.32
CA PRO A 95 1.84 15.49 2.22
C PRO A 95 2.55 15.70 0.88
N ILE A 96 3.17 14.65 0.31
CA ILE A 96 3.84 14.75 -0.99
C ILE A 96 2.83 14.70 -2.13
N ASN A 97 1.74 13.91 -2.01
CA ASN A 97 0.67 13.89 -2.99
C ASN A 97 0.01 15.26 -3.14
N ASN A 98 -0.24 15.94 -2.02
CA ASN A 98 -0.85 17.27 -2.03
C ASN A 98 0.06 18.32 -2.70
N ARG A 99 1.38 18.18 -2.60
CA ARG A 99 2.33 19.05 -3.32
C ARG A 99 2.26 18.79 -4.82
N LEU A 100 2.38 17.53 -5.23
CA LEU A 100 2.31 17.11 -6.64
C LEU A 100 0.96 17.45 -7.29
N LEU A 101 -0.15 17.41 -6.54
CA LEU A 101 -1.48 17.78 -7.03
C LEU A 101 -1.70 19.30 -7.12
N ALA A 102 -0.89 20.12 -6.43
CA ALA A 102 -0.98 21.57 -6.50
C ALA A 102 -0.32 22.13 -7.77
N GLU A 103 0.57 21.36 -8.40
CA GLU A 103 1.27 21.71 -9.63
C GLU A 103 0.37 21.46 -10.85
N SER A 104 0.02 22.51 -11.60
CA SER A 104 -0.75 22.39 -12.85
C SER A 104 0.09 21.98 -14.05
N GLU A 105 1.39 22.30 -14.03
CA GLU A 105 2.41 21.91 -15.00
C GLU A 105 3.68 21.48 -14.25
N PRO A 106 4.56 20.66 -14.87
CA PRO A 106 5.80 20.26 -14.21
C PRO A 106 6.73 21.44 -13.96
N GLU A 107 7.12 21.59 -12.70
CA GLU A 107 8.18 22.48 -12.24
C GLU A 107 9.54 21.78 -12.24
N ALA A 108 10.60 22.53 -11.94
CA ALA A 108 11.97 22.01 -11.99
C ALA A 108 12.23 20.86 -10.99
N ASP A 109 11.45 20.78 -9.90
CA ASP A 109 11.58 19.79 -8.84
C ASP A 109 10.50 18.68 -8.86
N SER A 110 9.50 18.75 -9.75
CA SER A 110 8.42 17.75 -9.83
C SER A 110 8.94 16.32 -9.99
N ARG A 111 9.99 16.12 -10.81
CA ARG A 111 10.63 14.81 -10.97
C ARG A 111 11.26 14.29 -9.70
N GLU A 112 11.88 15.17 -8.92
CA GLU A 112 12.44 14.79 -7.63
C GLU A 112 11.34 14.45 -6.62
N LEU A 113 10.25 15.22 -6.59
CA LEU A 113 9.08 14.91 -5.76
C LEU A 113 8.46 13.56 -6.12
N VAL A 114 8.24 13.26 -7.41
CA VAL A 114 7.74 11.95 -7.85
C VAL A 114 8.71 10.83 -7.49
N ARG A 115 10.03 11.04 -7.62
CA ARG A 115 11.04 10.06 -7.19
C ARG A 115 10.96 9.79 -5.69
N ASN A 116 10.85 10.84 -4.87
CA ASN A 116 10.73 10.73 -3.42
C ASN A 116 9.43 10.04 -3.02
N TRP A 117 8.31 10.33 -3.69
CA TRP A 117 7.05 9.62 -3.53
C TRP A 117 7.25 8.11 -3.74
N GLY A 118 7.94 7.72 -4.81
CA GLY A 118 8.23 6.32 -5.10
C GLY A 118 9.03 5.59 -4.02
N TRP A 119 9.88 6.31 -3.27
CA TRP A 119 10.58 5.75 -2.11
C TRP A 119 9.65 5.51 -0.92
N LEU A 120 8.65 6.36 -0.71
CA LEU A 120 7.68 6.21 0.38
C LEU A 120 6.75 5.02 0.14
N GLU A 121 6.47 4.66 -1.11
CA GLU A 121 5.65 3.48 -1.42
C GLU A 121 6.26 2.16 -0.87
N TRP A 122 7.57 2.09 -0.65
CA TRP A 122 8.21 0.95 0.01
C TRP A 122 7.76 0.72 1.45
N GLY A 123 7.26 1.76 2.14
CA GLY A 123 6.66 1.58 3.46
C GLY A 123 5.42 0.69 3.40
N LEU A 124 4.61 0.80 2.34
CA LEU A 124 3.46 -0.08 2.13
C LEU A 124 3.91 -1.51 1.83
N VAL A 125 5.00 -1.70 1.07
CA VAL A 125 5.59 -3.04 0.87
C VAL A 125 6.00 -3.67 2.20
N ALA A 126 6.69 -2.91 3.07
CA ALA A 126 7.12 -3.40 4.38
C ALA A 126 5.93 -3.78 5.28
N ILE A 127 4.90 -2.93 5.33
CA ILE A 127 3.66 -3.21 6.08
C ILE A 127 2.97 -4.48 5.56
N GLY A 128 2.87 -4.61 4.23
CA GLY A 128 2.28 -5.78 3.58
C GLY A 128 3.03 -7.07 3.89
N LEU A 129 4.36 -7.06 3.76
CA LEU A 129 5.21 -8.20 4.07
C LEU A 129 5.10 -8.60 5.55
N ALA A 130 5.08 -7.64 6.46
CA ALA A 130 4.93 -7.90 7.88
C ALA A 130 3.58 -8.54 8.21
N ALA A 131 2.47 -8.00 7.68
CA ALA A 131 1.14 -8.57 7.88
C ALA A 131 1.02 -9.98 7.27
N SER A 132 1.50 -10.15 6.03
CA SER A 132 1.54 -11.44 5.33
C SER A 132 2.37 -12.46 6.12
N GLY A 133 3.52 -12.06 6.67
CA GLY A 133 4.37 -12.90 7.50
C GLY A 133 3.69 -13.36 8.78
N VAL A 134 3.00 -12.45 9.49
CA VAL A 134 2.23 -12.81 10.69
C VAL A 134 1.11 -13.80 10.36
N PHE A 135 0.31 -13.53 9.33
CA PHE A 135 -0.77 -14.45 8.96
C PHE A 135 -0.23 -15.81 8.46
N GLY A 136 0.85 -15.80 7.67
CA GLY A 136 1.53 -17.02 7.23
C GLY A 136 2.07 -17.84 8.40
N TRP A 137 2.63 -17.19 9.43
CA TRP A 137 3.11 -17.87 10.63
C TRP A 137 1.99 -18.58 11.40
N ILE A 138 0.78 -18.02 11.43
CA ILE A 138 -0.36 -18.67 12.11
C ILE A 138 -0.89 -19.86 11.30
N LEU A 139 -0.75 -19.83 9.97
CA LEU A 139 -1.27 -20.85 9.05
C LEU A 139 -0.31 -22.02 8.80
N ALA A 140 0.96 -21.89 9.18
CA ALA A 140 1.99 -22.92 9.10
C ALA A 140 1.86 -23.94 10.25
#